data_AF-A0A2U1LRL7-F1
#
_entry.id   AF-A0A2U1LRL7-F1
#
_cell.length_a   1.000
_cell.length_b   1.000
_cell.length_c   1.000
_cell.angle_alpha   90.00
_cell.angle_beta   90.00
_cell.angle_gamma   90.00
#
_symmetry.space_group_name_H-M   'P 1'
#
loop_
_entity.id
_entity.type
_entity.pdbx_description
1 polymer ?
#
loop_
_entity_poly.entity_id
_entity_poly.type
_entity_poly.pdbx_seq_one_letter_code
_entity_poly.pdbx_strand_id
1 'polypeptide(L)'
;MTTSILLTNSFPYISQTPKTPKPFIQTPQLKPINIFPRQAFSKSTHFMHTNCLIKSHKVHKVCVVGDSDTGVAEDVLVGEDSAKFELAKQKISSWVYFGGVLGVVLFILDVVWLDNTTGFGKVFIDSVESVSDSPEVVMFLLTLIFAIVHSGLASLRDPGEKLIGERAFRVLFAGTSLPLAVSTIVYFINHRYDGVQLWQLQSEPLLHHLLWITNFISFFFLYPSTFNLLEVAAVDKPKMHLWESGIMRITRHPQLVGQVMWCLAHTIWIGNSVAVAASVGLIGHHLFGAWNGDRRLRIRYGEAFDIVKSRTSVLPFAAILDGRQKLPKDYYKEFIRLPYLVITGLTLGAYLAHPLMQAASLRLHW
;
A
#
# COMPACT_ATOMS: atom_id res chain seq x y z
N MET A 1 -20.40 -4.58 -47.86
CA MET A 1 -19.50 -5.75 -47.81
C MET A 1 -18.29 -5.34 -47.00
N THR A 2 -18.31 -5.70 -45.73
CA THR A 2 -17.38 -5.32 -44.67
C THR A 2 -16.29 -6.37 -44.56
N THR A 3 -15.03 -5.98 -44.76
CA THR A 3 -13.87 -6.88 -44.70
C THR A 3 -13.26 -6.80 -43.30
N SER A 4 -13.48 -7.86 -42.52
CA SER A 4 -12.87 -8.04 -41.19
C SER A 4 -11.43 -8.56 -41.34
N ILE A 5 -10.47 -7.84 -40.74
CA ILE A 5 -9.08 -8.28 -40.59
C ILE A 5 -8.98 -9.01 -39.25
N LEU A 6 -8.83 -10.33 -39.31
CA LEU A 6 -8.47 -11.19 -38.17
C LEU A 6 -6.94 -11.15 -37.98
N LEU A 7 -6.49 -10.57 -36.88
CA LEU A 7 -5.11 -10.69 -36.40
C LEU A 7 -5.02 -11.93 -35.50
N THR A 8 -4.58 -13.05 -36.09
CA THR A 8 -4.16 -14.24 -35.35
C THR A 8 -2.68 -14.10 -34.98
N ASN A 9 -2.39 -13.80 -33.71
CA ASN A 9 -1.03 -13.93 -33.17
C ASN A 9 -0.86 -15.35 -32.60
N SER A 10 -0.22 -16.22 -33.37
CA SER A 10 0.26 -17.52 -32.91
C SER A 10 1.65 -17.34 -32.29
N PHE A 11 1.77 -17.38 -30.96
CA PHE A 11 3.05 -17.53 -30.29
C PHE A 11 3.49 -19.01 -30.35
N PRO A 12 4.77 -19.33 -30.62
CA PRO A 12 5.25 -20.70 -30.61
C PRO A 12 5.36 -21.21 -29.17
N TYR A 13 4.75 -22.38 -28.94
CA TYR A 13 4.90 -23.19 -27.73
C TYR A 13 6.34 -23.73 -27.67
N ILE A 14 7.17 -23.17 -26.78
CA ILE A 14 8.49 -23.72 -26.47
C ILE A 14 8.29 -24.89 -25.51
N SER A 15 8.46 -26.11 -26.02
CA SER A 15 8.52 -27.33 -25.23
C SER A 15 9.80 -27.32 -24.38
N GLN A 16 9.67 -27.21 -23.07
CA GLN A 16 10.77 -27.48 -22.15
C GLN A 16 10.85 -28.99 -21.89
N THR A 17 11.95 -29.60 -22.30
CA THR A 17 12.32 -30.98 -21.95
C THR A 17 12.45 -31.14 -20.43
N PRO A 18 11.91 -32.19 -19.80
CA PRO A 18 12.05 -32.40 -18.37
C PRO A 18 13.50 -32.75 -18.00
N LYS A 19 14.10 -32.01 -17.07
CA LYS A 19 15.33 -32.43 -16.40
C LYS A 19 15.03 -33.66 -15.53
N THR A 20 15.85 -34.70 -15.68
CA THR A 20 15.81 -35.95 -14.91
C THR A 20 15.77 -35.70 -13.39
N PRO A 21 14.92 -36.41 -12.61
CA PRO A 21 14.92 -36.28 -11.15
C PRO A 21 16.19 -36.90 -10.55
N LYS A 22 16.83 -36.19 -9.61
CA LYS A 22 17.87 -36.76 -8.72
C LYS A 22 17.21 -37.72 -7.71
N PRO A 23 17.91 -38.79 -7.27
CA PRO A 23 17.32 -39.81 -6.41
C PRO A 23 16.96 -39.29 -5.01
N PHE A 24 15.83 -39.79 -4.54
CA PHE A 24 15.18 -39.52 -3.26
C PHE A 24 16.06 -40.01 -2.10
N ILE A 25 16.54 -39.10 -1.25
CA ILE A 25 17.16 -39.44 0.03
C ILE A 25 16.05 -39.54 1.08
N GLN A 26 15.88 -40.71 1.67
CA GLN A 26 14.94 -40.94 2.77
C GLN A 26 15.35 -40.13 4.02
N THR A 27 14.46 -39.28 4.50
CA THR A 27 14.54 -38.63 5.81
C THR A 27 14.16 -39.62 6.92
N PRO A 28 14.85 -39.68 8.07
CA PRO A 28 14.44 -40.53 9.18
C PRO A 28 13.19 -39.94 9.87
N GLN A 29 12.23 -40.81 10.22
CA GLN A 29 11.04 -40.43 10.97
C GLN A 29 11.37 -40.00 12.40
N LEU A 30 10.96 -38.79 12.77
CA LEU A 30 10.94 -38.31 14.16
C LEU A 30 9.63 -38.74 14.84
N LYS A 31 9.74 -39.47 15.95
CA LYS A 31 8.62 -39.82 16.84
C LYS A 31 8.19 -38.59 17.67
N PRO A 32 6.89 -38.43 17.98
CA PRO A 32 6.42 -37.33 18.81
C PRO A 32 6.74 -37.58 20.30
N ILE A 33 7.36 -36.58 20.95
CA ILE A 33 7.52 -36.55 22.41
C ILE A 33 6.42 -35.64 22.97
N ASN A 34 5.44 -36.26 23.65
CA ASN A 34 4.46 -35.58 24.50
C ASN A 34 5.04 -35.45 25.92
N ILE A 35 5.32 -34.22 26.36
CA ILE A 35 5.48 -33.92 27.79
C ILE A 35 4.83 -32.57 28.08
N PHE A 36 3.60 -32.59 28.59
CA PHE A 36 3.01 -31.53 29.40
C PHE A 36 2.54 -32.18 30.71
N PRO A 37 2.94 -31.68 31.90
CA PRO A 37 2.27 -32.04 33.12
C PRO A 37 1.06 -31.13 33.32
N ARG A 38 -0.08 -31.78 33.59
CA ARG A 38 -1.34 -31.18 34.01
C ARG A 38 -1.26 -30.97 35.53
N GLN A 39 -1.30 -29.72 36.00
CA GLN A 39 -1.63 -29.42 37.40
C GLN A 39 -2.81 -28.46 37.45
N ALA A 40 -3.89 -28.95 38.03
CA ALA A 40 -5.05 -28.19 38.44
C ALA A 40 -4.74 -27.48 39.75
N PHE A 41 -5.04 -26.19 39.84
CA PHE A 41 -5.29 -25.54 41.13
C PHE A 41 -6.44 -24.54 40.98
N SER A 42 -7.56 -24.91 41.61
CA SER A 42 -8.60 -24.00 42.05
C SER A 42 -8.07 -23.17 43.22
N LYS A 43 -8.33 -21.86 43.21
CA LYS A 43 -8.71 -21.09 44.40
C LYS A 43 -9.22 -19.70 44.01
N SER A 44 -10.46 -19.44 44.43
CA SER A 44 -11.06 -18.12 44.60
C SER A 44 -10.24 -17.29 45.60
N THR A 45 -10.12 -15.98 45.38
CA THR A 45 -10.12 -14.97 46.46
C THR A 45 -10.38 -13.57 45.92
N HIS A 46 -11.09 -12.81 46.75
CA HIS A 46 -11.68 -11.49 46.54
C HIS A 46 -10.69 -10.32 46.61
N PHE A 47 -11.15 -9.19 46.03
CA PHE A 47 -10.92 -7.78 46.42
C PHE A 47 -9.57 -7.11 46.10
N MET A 48 -9.61 -6.06 45.28
CA MET A 48 -9.49 -4.66 45.73
C MET A 48 -9.68 -3.69 44.55
N HIS A 49 -10.71 -2.86 44.66
CA HIS A 49 -10.97 -1.68 43.84
C HIS A 49 -9.84 -0.65 44.09
N THR A 50 -9.17 -0.19 43.05
CA THR A 50 -8.29 0.99 43.14
C THR A 50 -8.84 2.09 42.25
N ASN A 51 -9.47 3.07 42.88
CA ASN A 51 -9.81 4.35 42.26
C ASN A 51 -8.51 5.14 42.02
N CYS A 52 -8.09 5.28 40.77
CA CYS A 52 -7.04 6.21 40.39
C CYS A 52 -7.67 7.54 39.96
N LEU A 53 -7.64 8.52 40.87
CA LEU A 53 -7.93 9.92 40.61
C LEU A 53 -6.86 10.49 39.67
N ILE A 54 -7.19 10.70 38.40
CA ILE A 54 -6.37 11.51 37.49
C ILE A 54 -6.70 12.99 37.76
N LYS A 55 -5.71 13.69 38.32
CA LYS A 55 -5.72 15.15 38.47
C LYS A 55 -5.73 15.80 37.08
N SER A 56 -6.80 16.52 36.77
CA SER A 56 -6.92 17.40 35.62
C SER A 56 -5.90 18.55 35.72
N HIS A 57 -5.02 18.67 34.73
CA HIS A 57 -4.12 19.80 34.57
C HIS A 57 -4.80 20.90 33.74
N LYS A 58 -4.87 22.09 34.37
CA LYS A 58 -5.28 23.41 33.88
C LYS A 58 -5.30 23.60 32.34
N VAL A 59 -6.50 23.75 31.80
CA VAL A 59 -6.78 24.44 30.54
C VAL A 59 -6.55 25.94 30.73
N HIS A 60 -5.71 26.56 29.90
CA HIS A 60 -5.66 28.02 29.79
C HIS A 60 -6.94 28.50 29.10
N LYS A 61 -7.85 29.04 29.91
CA LYS A 61 -9.08 29.69 29.48
C LYS A 61 -8.73 31.10 29.02
N VAL A 62 -8.67 31.32 27.70
CA VAL A 62 -8.70 32.67 27.13
C VAL A 62 -10.12 33.21 27.38
N CYS A 63 -10.25 34.14 28.32
CA CYS A 63 -11.49 34.87 28.54
C CYS A 63 -11.61 35.95 27.46
N VAL A 64 -12.63 35.82 26.60
CA VAL A 64 -13.22 36.95 25.89
C VAL A 64 -14.54 37.24 26.60
N VAL A 65 -14.65 38.43 27.18
CA VAL A 65 -15.87 38.95 27.78
C VAL A 65 -16.44 39.97 26.80
N GLY A 66 -17.71 39.84 26.43
CA GLY A 66 -18.44 40.91 25.73
C GLY A 66 -19.56 40.48 24.78
N ASP A 67 -20.64 39.95 25.36
CA ASP A 67 -22.06 40.22 25.07
C ASP A 67 -22.76 39.89 23.73
N SER A 68 -24.02 39.48 23.92
CA SER A 68 -25.14 39.35 22.97
C SER A 68 -25.26 38.14 22.02
N ASP A 69 -26.39 37.45 22.21
CA ASP A 69 -27.08 36.46 21.39
C ASP A 69 -26.64 36.36 19.92
N THR A 70 -25.83 35.33 19.61
CA THR A 70 -25.91 34.62 18.33
C THR A 70 -25.57 33.16 18.59
N GLY A 71 -26.41 32.24 18.07
CA GLY A 71 -26.19 30.81 18.17
C GLY A 71 -24.84 30.45 17.57
N VAL A 72 -23.86 30.17 18.42
CA VAL A 72 -22.58 29.61 18.03
C VAL A 72 -22.87 28.18 17.58
N ALA A 73 -22.99 27.99 16.27
CA ALA A 73 -22.80 26.66 15.71
C ALA A 73 -21.45 26.19 16.23
N GLU A 74 -21.45 25.13 17.06
CA GLU A 74 -20.23 24.36 17.29
C GLU A 74 -19.69 24.05 15.89
N ASP A 75 -18.53 24.62 15.55
CA ASP A 75 -17.89 24.41 14.27
C ASP A 75 -17.43 22.94 14.29
N VAL A 76 -18.34 22.03 13.93
CA VAL A 76 -18.10 20.59 13.97
C VAL A 76 -16.95 20.37 13.01
N LEU A 77 -15.79 20.00 13.53
CA LEU A 77 -14.66 19.65 12.71
C LEU A 77 -15.08 18.50 11.77
N VAL A 78 -15.23 18.81 10.48
CA VAL A 78 -15.55 17.87 9.41
C VAL A 78 -14.30 17.65 8.59
N GLY A 79 -14.03 16.38 8.28
CA GLY A 79 -12.89 16.03 7.43
C GLY A 79 -13.02 16.59 6.02
N GLU A 80 -11.87 16.72 5.35
CA GLU A 80 -11.76 17.15 3.97
C GLU A 80 -12.42 16.15 2.99
N ASP A 81 -12.73 16.65 1.79
CA ASP A 81 -13.36 15.88 0.73
C ASP A 81 -12.32 15.14 -0.13
N SER A 82 -12.31 13.81 -0.11
CA SER A 82 -11.36 12.98 -0.86
C SER A 82 -11.68 12.94 -2.37
N ALA A 83 -10.67 12.80 -3.23
CA ALA A 83 -10.84 12.76 -4.69
C ALA A 83 -11.54 13.99 -5.31
N LYS A 84 -11.69 15.10 -4.56
CA LYS A 84 -12.26 16.34 -5.10
C LYS A 84 -11.27 16.97 -6.08
N PHE A 85 -11.65 17.08 -7.34
CA PHE A 85 -10.79 17.64 -8.39
C PHE A 85 -11.55 18.71 -9.19
N GLU A 86 -11.19 19.97 -8.98
CA GLU A 86 -11.81 21.10 -9.65
C GLU A 86 -10.96 21.54 -10.84
N LEU A 87 -11.35 21.13 -12.05
CA LEU A 87 -10.63 21.42 -13.30
C LEU A 87 -10.36 22.93 -13.50
N ALA A 88 -11.33 23.78 -13.18
CA ALA A 88 -11.20 25.24 -13.33
C ALA A 88 -10.14 25.86 -12.41
N LYS A 89 -9.76 25.19 -11.30
CA LYS A 89 -8.71 25.66 -10.38
C LYS A 89 -7.31 25.17 -10.77
N GLN A 90 -7.21 24.31 -11.79
CA GLN A 90 -5.94 23.72 -12.21
C GLN A 90 -5.17 24.68 -13.13
N LYS A 91 -3.88 24.86 -12.83
CA LYS A 91 -2.96 25.61 -13.71
C LYS A 91 -2.24 24.65 -14.64
N ILE A 92 -2.38 24.84 -15.96
CA ILE A 92 -1.68 24.02 -16.97
C ILE A 92 -0.17 24.01 -16.73
N SER A 93 0.41 25.14 -16.32
CA SER A 93 1.84 25.25 -15.98
C SER A 93 2.28 24.27 -14.88
N SER A 94 1.43 24.01 -13.88
CA SER A 94 1.74 23.05 -12.82
C SER A 94 1.80 21.61 -13.35
N TRP A 95 0.97 21.27 -14.34
CA TRP A 95 0.95 19.95 -14.98
C TRP A 95 2.12 19.75 -15.93
N VAL A 96 2.55 20.81 -16.64
CA VAL A 96 3.78 20.79 -17.42
C VAL A 96 4.99 20.61 -16.51
N TYR A 97 5.06 21.34 -15.39
CA TYR A 97 6.12 21.19 -14.41
C TYR A 97 6.11 19.79 -13.77
N PHE A 98 4.94 19.26 -13.42
CA PHE A 98 4.78 17.87 -12.97
C PHE A 98 5.36 16.88 -13.98
N GLY A 99 5.02 17.02 -15.27
CA GLY A 99 5.56 16.16 -16.32
C GLY A 99 7.09 16.24 -16.42
N GLY A 100 7.64 17.45 -16.32
CA GLY A 100 9.10 17.68 -16.30
C GLY A 100 9.78 17.02 -15.10
N VAL A 101 9.26 17.24 -13.88
CA VAL A 101 9.79 16.63 -12.65
C VAL A 101 9.69 15.11 -12.70
N LEU A 102 8.54 14.56 -13.10
CA LEU A 102 8.35 13.12 -13.25
C LEU A 102 9.35 12.54 -14.26
N GLY A 103 9.52 13.18 -15.43
CA GLY A 103 10.49 12.75 -16.44
C GLY A 103 11.93 12.73 -15.90
N VAL A 104 12.35 13.77 -15.18
CA VAL A 104 13.68 13.83 -14.55
C VAL A 104 13.86 12.73 -13.51
N VAL A 105 12.87 12.51 -12.63
CA VAL A 105 12.94 11.47 -11.60
C VAL A 105 13.04 10.09 -12.23
N LEU A 106 12.23 9.80 -13.26
CA LEU A 106 12.27 8.53 -13.97
C LEU A 106 13.58 8.34 -14.74
N PHE A 107 14.13 9.40 -15.35
CA PHE A 107 15.43 9.34 -16.01
C PHE A 107 16.59 9.07 -15.03
N ILE A 108 16.58 9.72 -13.87
CA ILE A 108 17.58 9.46 -12.81
C ILE A 108 17.45 8.02 -12.31
N LEU A 109 16.23 7.54 -12.06
CA LEU A 109 16.01 6.16 -11.65
C LEU A 109 16.53 5.17 -12.70
N ASP A 110 16.29 5.45 -13.98
CA ASP A 110 16.78 4.64 -15.09
C ASP A 110 18.32 4.56 -15.06
N VAL A 111 19.01 5.70 -15.15
CA VAL A 111 20.48 5.75 -15.24
C VAL A 111 21.17 5.27 -13.96
N VAL A 112 20.70 5.71 -12.78
CA VAL A 112 21.40 5.47 -11.50
C VAL A 112 21.03 4.13 -10.89
N TRP A 113 19.90 3.54 -11.26
CA TRP A 113 19.42 2.31 -10.61
C TRP A 113 19.15 1.17 -11.58
N LEU A 114 18.38 1.40 -12.65
CA LEU A 114 17.90 0.33 -13.52
C LEU A 114 18.91 -0.09 -14.59
N ASP A 115 19.67 0.86 -15.15
CA ASP A 115 20.57 0.61 -16.26
C ASP A 115 21.61 -0.46 -15.88
N ASN A 116 21.78 -1.47 -16.73
CA ASN A 116 22.66 -2.60 -16.44
C ASN A 116 24.16 -2.23 -16.48
N THR A 117 24.51 -1.07 -17.03
CA THR A 117 25.90 -0.60 -17.16
C THR A 117 26.27 0.44 -16.10
N THR A 118 25.36 1.37 -15.77
CA THR A 118 25.61 2.47 -14.83
C THR A 118 24.87 2.33 -13.51
N GLY A 119 23.82 1.51 -13.46
CA GLY A 119 22.90 1.42 -12.34
C GLY A 119 23.40 0.56 -11.18
N PHE A 120 22.99 0.93 -9.96
CA PHE A 120 23.31 0.17 -8.74
C PHE A 120 22.31 -0.96 -8.43
N GLY A 121 21.18 -1.04 -9.14
CA GLY A 121 20.10 -1.97 -8.84
C GLY A 121 20.53 -3.43 -8.88
N LYS A 122 21.34 -3.83 -9.88
CA LYS A 122 21.87 -5.19 -9.97
C LYS A 122 22.76 -5.52 -8.77
N VAL A 123 23.69 -4.63 -8.41
CA VAL A 123 24.60 -4.83 -7.27
C VAL A 123 23.81 -4.95 -5.96
N PHE A 124 22.75 -4.15 -5.81
CA PHE A 124 21.86 -4.25 -4.66
C PHE A 124 21.14 -5.61 -4.61
N ILE A 125 20.58 -6.09 -5.72
CA ILE A 125 19.93 -7.40 -5.78
C ILE A 125 20.93 -8.52 -5.48
N ASP A 126 22.08 -8.56 -6.17
CA ASP A 126 23.14 -9.56 -5.96
C ASP A 126 23.59 -9.60 -4.48
N SER A 127 23.65 -8.44 -3.82
CA SER A 127 24.01 -8.33 -2.41
C SER A 127 22.96 -8.97 -1.49
N VAL A 128 21.66 -8.82 -1.80
CA VAL A 128 20.60 -9.45 -1.01
C VAL A 128 20.52 -10.95 -1.30
N GLU A 129 20.70 -11.35 -2.56
CA GLU A 129 20.79 -12.77 -2.96
C GLU A 129 21.95 -13.50 -2.31
N SER A 130 23.08 -12.82 -2.04
CA SER A 130 24.22 -13.42 -1.35
C SER A 130 23.91 -13.94 0.06
N VAL A 131 22.78 -13.52 0.64
CA VAL A 131 22.31 -13.97 1.96
C VAL A 131 21.65 -15.35 1.90
N SER A 132 21.02 -15.71 0.78
CA SER A 132 20.31 -16.99 0.64
C SER A 132 20.04 -17.36 -0.82
N ASP A 133 20.25 -18.64 -1.16
CA ASP A 133 19.85 -19.21 -2.45
C ASP A 133 18.32 -19.39 -2.61
N SER A 134 17.52 -19.13 -1.56
CA SER A 134 16.06 -19.27 -1.59
C SER A 134 15.40 -18.00 -2.12
N PRO A 135 14.67 -18.06 -3.25
CA PRO A 135 14.05 -16.87 -3.83
C PRO A 135 12.96 -16.29 -2.93
N GLU A 136 12.23 -17.12 -2.16
CA GLU A 136 11.26 -16.62 -1.18
C GLU A 136 11.92 -15.89 0.00
N VAL A 137 13.12 -16.31 0.43
CA VAL A 137 13.87 -15.61 1.48
C VAL A 137 14.35 -14.26 0.97
N VAL A 138 14.96 -14.21 -0.23
CA VAL A 138 15.40 -12.97 -0.86
C VAL A 138 14.22 -12.02 -1.07
N MET A 139 13.10 -12.51 -1.60
CA MET A 139 11.88 -11.73 -1.78
C MET A 139 11.39 -11.10 -0.46
N PHE A 140 11.41 -11.88 0.62
CA PHE A 140 11.03 -11.40 1.95
C PHE A 140 12.02 -10.35 2.47
N LEU A 141 13.33 -10.55 2.30
CA LEU A 141 14.36 -9.59 2.69
C LEU A 141 14.25 -8.26 1.92
N LEU A 142 14.04 -8.30 0.60
CA LEU A 142 13.81 -7.10 -0.22
C LEU A 142 12.59 -6.33 0.29
N THR A 143 11.50 -7.04 0.56
CA THR A 143 10.28 -6.44 1.11
C THR A 143 10.53 -5.83 2.49
N LEU A 144 11.32 -6.49 3.34
CA LEU A 144 11.67 -5.99 4.67
C LEU A 144 12.56 -4.74 4.60
N ILE A 145 13.58 -4.73 3.75
CA ILE A 145 14.46 -3.57 3.51
C ILE A 145 13.62 -2.38 3.05
N PHE A 146 12.76 -2.59 2.03
CA PHE A 146 11.82 -1.56 1.58
C PHE A 146 10.93 -1.07 2.73
N ALA A 147 10.30 -1.99 3.46
CA ALA A 147 9.37 -1.65 4.53
C ALA A 147 10.02 -0.83 5.65
N ILE A 148 11.24 -1.20 6.06
CA ILE A 148 12.02 -0.49 7.09
C ILE A 148 12.38 0.90 6.61
N VAL A 149 12.96 1.03 5.40
CA VAL A 149 13.42 2.32 4.88
C VAL A 149 12.22 3.24 4.62
N HIS A 150 11.20 2.76 3.93
CA HIS A 150 10.01 3.55 3.59
C HIS A 150 9.26 4.00 4.84
N SER A 151 9.00 3.08 5.76
CA SER A 151 8.26 3.39 7.00
C SER A 151 9.09 4.22 7.97
N GLY A 152 10.41 3.99 8.02
CA GLY A 152 11.36 4.73 8.83
C GLY A 152 11.43 6.18 8.38
N LEU A 153 11.66 6.43 7.09
CA LEU A 153 11.62 7.78 6.53
C LEU A 153 10.24 8.43 6.72
N ALA A 154 9.14 7.67 6.65
CA ALA A 154 7.82 8.23 6.91
C ALA A 154 7.66 8.69 8.36
N SER A 155 8.22 7.94 9.33
CA SER A 155 8.26 8.32 10.74
C SER A 155 9.19 9.50 11.03
N LEU A 156 10.25 9.65 10.25
CA LEU A 156 11.22 10.75 10.36
C LEU A 156 10.78 12.02 9.62
N ARG A 157 9.58 12.03 9.03
CA ARG A 157 9.07 13.17 8.26
C ARG A 157 9.07 14.47 9.06
N ASP A 158 8.40 14.52 10.22
CA ASP A 158 8.31 15.76 11.00
C ASP A 158 9.68 16.36 11.38
N PRO A 159 10.66 15.61 11.94
CA PRO A 159 11.98 16.16 12.20
C PRO A 159 12.78 16.44 10.93
N GLY A 160 12.65 15.62 9.88
CA GLY A 160 13.35 15.81 8.62
C GLY A 160 12.90 17.05 7.86
N GLU A 161 11.59 17.32 7.81
CA GLU A 161 11.01 18.54 7.22
C GLU A 161 11.51 19.81 7.94
N LYS A 162 11.73 19.74 9.26
CA LYS A 162 12.31 20.86 10.03
C LYS A 162 13.78 21.12 9.72
N LEU A 163 14.53 20.07 9.36
CA LEU A 163 15.97 20.15 9.12
C LEU A 163 16.32 20.63 7.71
N ILE A 164 15.69 20.03 6.69
CA ILE A 164 16.05 20.26 5.28
C ILE A 164 14.90 20.87 4.45
N GLY A 165 13.72 21.07 5.05
CA GLY A 165 12.53 21.55 4.36
C GLY A 165 11.70 20.44 3.72
N GLU A 166 10.41 20.71 3.53
CA GLU A 166 9.42 19.71 3.08
C GLU A 166 9.70 19.13 1.68
N ARG A 167 10.11 19.98 0.74
CA ARG A 167 10.41 19.55 -0.63
C ARG A 167 11.67 18.68 -0.69
N ALA A 168 12.77 19.10 -0.06
CA ALA A 168 14.01 18.32 -0.03
C ALA A 168 13.80 16.98 0.67
N PHE A 169 13.05 16.97 1.78
CA PHE A 169 12.69 15.72 2.45
C PHE A 169 11.83 14.80 1.57
N ARG A 170 10.87 15.35 0.80
CA ARG A 170 10.09 14.56 -0.16
C ARG A 170 10.96 13.95 -1.26
N VAL A 171 11.92 14.70 -1.80
CA VAL A 171 12.87 14.20 -2.81
C VAL A 171 13.75 13.09 -2.22
N LEU A 172 14.31 13.26 -1.02
CA LEU A 172 15.04 12.20 -0.32
C LEU A 172 14.17 10.96 -0.11
N PHE A 173 12.96 11.15 0.41
CA PHE A 173 12.01 10.07 0.66
C PHE A 173 11.72 9.26 -0.61
N ALA A 174 11.37 9.95 -1.70
CA ALA A 174 11.04 9.31 -2.97
C ALA A 174 12.28 8.70 -3.63
N GLY A 175 13.40 9.43 -3.63
CA GLY A 175 14.68 9.01 -4.21
C GLY A 175 15.26 7.76 -3.56
N THR A 176 14.99 7.51 -2.28
CA THR A 176 15.38 6.26 -1.61
C THR A 176 14.30 5.17 -1.72
N SER A 177 13.01 5.52 -1.57
CA SER A 177 11.93 4.52 -1.57
C SER A 177 11.65 3.93 -2.95
N LEU A 178 11.70 4.76 -4.00
CA LEU A 178 11.33 4.33 -5.36
C LEU A 178 12.30 3.27 -5.91
N PRO A 179 13.63 3.41 -5.81
CA PRO A 179 14.56 2.34 -6.21
C PRO A 179 14.31 1.02 -5.48
N LEU A 180 14.12 1.07 -4.15
CA LEU A 180 13.85 -0.13 -3.35
C LEU A 180 12.53 -0.80 -3.75
N ALA A 181 11.48 0.00 -3.99
CA ALA A 181 10.19 -0.50 -4.46
C ALA A 181 10.32 -1.18 -5.83
N VAL A 182 11.00 -0.55 -6.78
CA VAL A 182 11.18 -1.10 -8.13
C VAL A 182 12.03 -2.36 -8.10
N SER A 183 13.12 -2.40 -7.33
CA SER A 183 13.91 -3.63 -7.11
C SER A 183 13.05 -4.78 -6.58
N THR A 184 12.20 -4.50 -5.58
CA THR A 184 11.29 -5.51 -5.02
C THR A 184 10.29 -6.02 -6.06
N ILE A 185 9.71 -5.12 -6.86
CA ILE A 185 8.73 -5.47 -7.90
C ILE A 185 9.37 -6.27 -9.05
N VAL A 186 10.53 -5.83 -9.55
CA VAL A 186 11.25 -6.49 -10.64
C VAL A 186 11.68 -7.90 -10.21
N TYR A 187 12.27 -8.02 -9.01
CA TYR A 187 12.66 -9.31 -8.46
C TYR A 187 11.45 -10.26 -8.38
N PHE A 188 10.33 -9.78 -7.83
CA PHE A 188 9.09 -10.55 -7.78
C PHE A 188 8.63 -11.01 -9.17
N ILE A 189 8.62 -10.13 -10.17
CA ILE A 189 8.16 -10.47 -11.53
C ILE A 189 9.06 -11.54 -12.16
N ASN A 190 10.38 -11.41 -12.01
CA ASN A 190 11.35 -12.34 -12.58
C ASN A 190 11.30 -13.71 -11.89
N HIS A 191 11.09 -13.73 -10.56
CA HIS A 191 11.05 -14.94 -9.75
C HIS A 191 9.62 -15.45 -9.46
N ARG A 192 8.59 -14.90 -10.13
CA ARG A 192 7.17 -15.15 -9.80
C ARG A 192 6.75 -16.61 -9.90
N TYR A 193 7.46 -17.44 -10.66
CA TYR A 193 7.19 -18.86 -10.80
C TYR A 193 8.26 -19.76 -10.17
N ASP A 194 9.20 -19.17 -9.45
CA ASP A 194 10.19 -19.92 -8.69
C ASP A 194 9.63 -20.36 -7.33
N GLY A 195 10.48 -21.00 -6.54
CA GLY A 195 10.11 -21.55 -5.24
C GLY A 195 9.24 -22.79 -5.34
N VAL A 196 8.61 -23.15 -4.23
CA VAL A 196 7.79 -24.35 -4.11
C VAL A 196 6.36 -24.04 -4.54
N GLN A 197 5.86 -24.76 -5.55
CA GLN A 197 4.44 -24.72 -5.91
C GLN A 197 3.60 -25.34 -4.78
N LEU A 198 2.65 -24.55 -4.25
CA LEU A 198 1.75 -24.94 -3.16
C LEU A 198 0.38 -25.37 -3.67
N TRP A 199 -0.14 -24.69 -4.70
CA TRP A 199 -1.39 -25.05 -5.39
C TRP A 199 -1.40 -24.53 -6.82
N GLN A 200 -2.20 -25.13 -7.71
CA GLN A 200 -2.30 -24.74 -9.12
C GLN A 200 -3.78 -24.68 -9.52
N LEU A 201 -4.33 -23.48 -9.70
CA LEU A 201 -5.78 -23.23 -9.89
C LEU A 201 -6.13 -22.49 -11.19
N GLN A 202 -5.16 -22.30 -12.07
CA GLN A 202 -5.31 -21.49 -13.29
C GLN A 202 -6.18 -22.18 -14.36
N SER A 203 -6.50 -23.46 -14.18
CA SER A 203 -7.46 -24.19 -15.00
C SER A 203 -8.91 -23.77 -14.75
N GLU A 204 -9.21 -23.11 -13.62
CA GLU A 204 -10.56 -22.74 -13.22
C GLU A 204 -10.96 -21.35 -13.79
N PRO A 205 -11.81 -21.26 -14.83
CA PRO A 205 -12.08 -19.99 -15.50
C PRO A 205 -12.80 -18.99 -14.60
N LEU A 206 -13.71 -19.47 -13.73
CA LEU A 206 -14.42 -18.62 -12.78
C LEU A 206 -13.46 -17.97 -11.76
N LEU A 207 -12.39 -18.67 -11.39
CA LEU A 207 -11.39 -18.14 -10.47
C LEU A 207 -10.63 -16.96 -11.11
N HIS A 208 -10.25 -17.07 -12.38
CA HIS A 208 -9.62 -15.95 -13.09
C HIS A 208 -10.48 -14.69 -13.01
N HIS A 209 -11.77 -14.79 -13.35
CA HIS A 209 -12.69 -13.64 -13.35
C HIS A 209 -12.83 -13.04 -11.96
N LEU A 210 -12.96 -13.89 -10.93
CA LEU A 210 -13.06 -13.44 -9.55
C LEU A 210 -11.81 -12.67 -9.12
N LEU A 211 -10.62 -13.22 -9.35
CA LEU A 211 -9.35 -12.59 -8.96
C LEU A 211 -9.07 -11.32 -9.75
N TRP A 212 -9.46 -11.28 -11.03
CA TRP A 212 -9.39 -10.08 -11.85
C TRP A 212 -10.28 -8.98 -11.27
N ILE A 213 -11.55 -9.28 -10.94
CA ILE A 213 -12.47 -8.32 -10.31
C ILE A 213 -11.92 -7.87 -8.94
N THR A 214 -11.38 -8.78 -8.13
CA THR A 214 -10.75 -8.45 -6.85
C THR A 214 -9.59 -7.48 -7.03
N ASN A 215 -8.69 -7.73 -8.00
CA ASN A 215 -7.60 -6.82 -8.32
C ASN A 215 -8.08 -5.49 -8.90
N PHE A 216 -9.12 -5.50 -9.73
CA PHE A 216 -9.70 -4.27 -10.26
C PHE A 216 -10.24 -3.39 -9.13
N ILE A 217 -10.99 -3.97 -8.18
CA ILE A 217 -11.50 -3.26 -7.01
C ILE A 217 -10.35 -2.80 -6.11
N SER A 218 -9.31 -3.62 -5.93
CA SER A 218 -8.19 -3.28 -5.04
C SER A 218 -7.46 -2.00 -5.46
N PHE A 219 -7.40 -1.70 -6.75
CA PHE A 219 -6.81 -0.45 -7.26
C PHE A 219 -7.59 0.80 -6.80
N PHE A 220 -8.93 0.73 -6.69
CA PHE A 220 -9.73 1.84 -6.13
C PHE A 220 -9.40 2.11 -4.66
N PHE A 221 -8.93 1.09 -3.93
CA PHE A 221 -8.47 1.21 -2.56
C PHE A 221 -6.98 1.61 -2.44
N LEU A 222 -6.13 1.26 -3.41
CA LEU A 222 -4.69 1.56 -3.38
C LEU A 222 -4.37 3.04 -3.67
N TYR A 223 -5.00 3.61 -4.69
CA TYR A 223 -4.65 4.94 -5.21
C TYR A 223 -5.27 6.19 -4.53
N PRO A 224 -6.14 6.12 -3.49
CA PRO A 224 -6.56 7.30 -2.73
C PRO A 224 -5.42 8.12 -2.12
N SER A 225 -4.28 7.49 -1.84
CA SER A 225 -3.04 8.17 -1.42
C SER A 225 -2.45 9.10 -2.48
N THR A 226 -2.95 9.05 -3.72
CA THR A 226 -2.46 9.82 -4.88
C THR A 226 -3.45 10.86 -5.40
N PHE A 227 -4.60 11.08 -4.73
CA PHE A 227 -5.61 12.03 -5.20
C PHE A 227 -5.09 13.46 -5.43
N ASN A 228 -4.06 13.88 -4.67
CA ASN A 228 -3.38 15.16 -4.84
C ASN A 228 -2.01 14.96 -5.50
N LEU A 229 -1.99 14.54 -6.78
CA LEU A 229 -0.76 14.19 -7.52
C LEU A 229 0.32 15.28 -7.49
N LEU A 230 -0.06 16.56 -7.58
CA LEU A 230 0.89 17.67 -7.55
C LEU A 230 1.60 17.78 -6.19
N GLU A 231 0.93 17.44 -5.09
CA GLU A 231 1.55 17.39 -3.76
C GLU A 231 2.46 16.17 -3.60
N VAL A 232 2.08 15.03 -4.19
CA VAL A 232 2.88 13.80 -4.18
C VAL A 232 4.21 14.03 -4.91
N ALA A 233 4.17 14.69 -6.06
CA ALA A 233 5.33 15.04 -6.86
C ALA A 233 6.10 16.28 -6.37
N ALA A 234 5.75 16.83 -5.20
CA ALA A 234 6.36 18.03 -4.62
C ALA A 234 6.26 19.32 -5.48
N VAL A 235 5.41 19.31 -6.51
CA VAL A 235 5.08 20.50 -7.31
C VAL A 235 4.37 21.49 -6.40
N ASP A 236 3.26 21.04 -5.84
CA ASP A 236 2.58 21.72 -4.76
C ASP A 236 3.20 21.32 -3.41
N LYS A 237 2.98 22.19 -2.40
CA LYS A 237 3.50 21.97 -1.06
C LYS A 237 2.88 20.68 -0.47
N PRO A 238 3.68 19.65 -0.11
CA PRO A 238 3.14 18.38 0.34
C PRO A 238 2.45 18.49 1.71
N LYS A 239 1.17 18.11 1.82
CA LYS A 239 0.43 18.16 3.09
C LYS A 239 0.04 16.77 3.59
N MET A 240 -0.55 16.73 4.77
CA MET A 240 -1.35 15.59 5.24
C MET A 240 -2.80 16.06 5.30
N HIS A 241 -3.74 15.15 5.05
CA HIS A 241 -5.16 15.46 5.00
C HIS A 241 -5.92 14.59 5.99
N LEU A 242 -7.00 15.13 6.53
CA LEU A 242 -7.98 14.39 7.33
C LEU A 242 -9.24 14.20 6.51
N TRP A 243 -9.31 13.16 5.69
CA TRP A 243 -10.47 12.90 4.83
C TRP A 243 -11.59 12.13 5.54
N GLU A 244 -12.84 12.51 5.27
CA GLU A 244 -14.04 11.83 5.78
C GLU A 244 -15.06 11.45 4.69
N SER A 245 -14.76 11.72 3.41
CA SER A 245 -15.65 11.40 2.28
C SER A 245 -15.07 10.35 1.33
N GLY A 246 -15.90 9.84 0.41
CA GLY A 246 -15.52 8.89 -0.62
C GLY A 246 -15.09 7.55 -0.03
N ILE A 247 -14.02 6.97 -0.57
CA ILE A 247 -13.44 5.71 -0.09
C ILE A 247 -13.05 5.76 1.40
N MET A 248 -12.79 6.95 1.95
CA MET A 248 -12.44 7.14 3.36
C MET A 248 -13.64 6.92 4.29
N ARG A 249 -14.88 7.02 3.78
CA ARG A 249 -16.09 6.56 4.50
C ARG A 249 -16.12 5.05 4.67
N ILE A 250 -15.62 4.32 3.68
CA ILE A 250 -15.57 2.85 3.69
C ILE A 250 -14.49 2.41 4.69
N THR A 251 -13.29 2.98 4.61
CA THR A 251 -12.19 2.70 5.54
C THR A 251 -11.24 3.90 5.60
N ARG A 252 -10.71 4.20 6.79
CA ARG A 252 -9.66 5.22 6.98
C ARG A 252 -8.32 4.81 6.39
N HIS A 253 -8.11 3.51 6.14
CA HIS A 253 -6.87 2.97 5.57
C HIS A 253 -7.15 2.21 4.27
N PRO A 254 -7.58 2.90 3.20
CA PRO A 254 -7.93 2.23 1.96
C PRO A 254 -6.74 1.52 1.34
N GLN A 255 -5.54 2.11 1.40
CA GLN A 255 -4.33 1.49 0.83
C GLN A 255 -4.00 0.14 1.48
N LEU A 256 -4.20 -0.02 2.80
CA LEU A 256 -4.05 -1.32 3.47
C LEU A 256 -5.04 -2.34 2.89
N VAL A 257 -6.31 -1.98 2.76
CA VAL A 257 -7.36 -2.88 2.27
C VAL A 257 -7.10 -3.27 0.82
N GLY A 258 -6.75 -2.30 -0.03
CA GLY A 258 -6.38 -2.55 -1.41
C GLY A 258 -5.15 -3.46 -1.52
N GLN A 259 -4.11 -3.22 -0.73
CA GLN A 259 -2.92 -4.08 -0.74
C GLN A 259 -3.23 -5.50 -0.30
N VAL A 260 -4.04 -5.68 0.76
CA VAL A 260 -4.45 -7.02 1.21
C VAL A 260 -5.22 -7.75 0.10
N MET A 261 -6.19 -7.09 -0.53
CA MET A 261 -6.95 -7.67 -1.65
C MET A 261 -6.03 -8.06 -2.81
N TRP A 262 -5.09 -7.18 -3.18
CA TRP A 262 -4.15 -7.39 -4.27
C TRP A 262 -3.20 -8.55 -3.98
N CYS A 263 -2.61 -8.58 -2.78
CA CYS A 263 -1.73 -9.65 -2.32
C CYS A 263 -2.47 -11.00 -2.31
N LEU A 264 -3.68 -11.06 -1.74
CA LEU A 264 -4.46 -12.29 -1.71
C LEU A 264 -4.77 -12.79 -3.13
N ALA A 265 -5.19 -11.89 -4.03
CA ALA A 265 -5.51 -12.29 -5.39
C ALA A 265 -4.28 -12.83 -6.15
N HIS A 266 -3.12 -12.18 -6.03
CA HIS A 266 -1.89 -12.64 -6.67
C HIS A 266 -1.36 -13.94 -6.05
N THR A 267 -1.42 -14.07 -4.72
CA THR A 267 -1.03 -15.31 -4.04
C THR A 267 -1.91 -16.48 -4.48
N ILE A 268 -3.23 -16.31 -4.51
CA ILE A 268 -4.15 -17.36 -4.98
C ILE A 268 -3.88 -17.72 -6.44
N TRP A 269 -3.64 -16.74 -7.31
CA TRP A 269 -3.40 -16.99 -8.74
C TRP A 269 -2.06 -17.70 -9.02
N ILE A 270 -0.99 -17.32 -8.31
CA ILE A 270 0.36 -17.83 -8.56
C ILE A 270 0.60 -19.14 -7.79
N GLY A 271 0.23 -19.16 -6.51
CA GLY A 271 0.20 -20.36 -5.70
C GLY A 271 1.55 -20.98 -5.32
N ASN A 272 2.62 -20.19 -5.17
CA ASN A 272 3.94 -20.67 -4.75
C ASN A 272 4.49 -19.93 -3.51
N SER A 273 5.62 -20.42 -2.98
CA SER A 273 6.31 -19.85 -1.81
C SER A 273 6.74 -18.39 -2.01
N VAL A 274 7.22 -18.01 -3.19
CA VAL A 274 7.67 -16.63 -3.49
C VAL A 274 6.50 -15.64 -3.38
N ALA A 275 5.34 -15.98 -3.96
CA ALA A 275 4.14 -15.16 -3.85
C ALA A 275 3.59 -15.08 -2.43
N VAL A 276 3.73 -16.14 -1.63
CA VAL A 276 3.39 -16.10 -0.19
C VAL A 276 4.34 -15.17 0.55
N ALA A 277 5.65 -15.28 0.35
CA ALA A 277 6.64 -14.45 1.01
C ALA A 277 6.47 -12.96 0.69
N ALA A 278 6.28 -12.61 -0.59
CA ALA A 278 5.97 -11.25 -1.03
C ALA A 278 4.70 -10.72 -0.35
N SER A 279 3.62 -11.51 -0.37
CA SER A 279 2.33 -11.10 0.20
C SER A 279 2.39 -10.93 1.72
N VAL A 280 3.03 -11.84 2.45
CA VAL A 280 3.19 -11.72 3.90
C VAL A 280 3.99 -10.48 4.25
N GLY A 281 5.10 -10.22 3.55
CA GLY A 281 5.92 -9.03 3.74
C GLY A 281 5.15 -7.73 3.46
N LEU A 282 4.45 -7.65 2.32
CA LEU A 282 3.69 -6.46 1.91
C LEU A 282 2.47 -6.20 2.79
N ILE A 283 1.74 -7.25 3.19
CA ILE A 283 0.61 -7.13 4.13
C ILE A 283 1.13 -6.67 5.49
N GLY A 284 2.21 -7.27 6.00
CA GLY A 284 2.84 -6.84 7.26
C GLY A 284 3.27 -5.37 7.21
N HIS A 285 3.90 -4.95 6.11
CA HIS A 285 4.27 -3.55 5.88
C HIS A 285 3.05 -2.62 5.91
N HIS A 286 1.93 -3.00 5.27
CA HIS A 286 0.74 -2.15 5.23
C HIS A 286 -0.03 -2.12 6.56
N LEU A 287 -0.02 -3.22 7.33
CA LEU A 287 -0.55 -3.24 8.69
C LEU A 287 0.24 -2.28 9.59
N PHE A 288 1.58 -2.34 9.52
CA PHE A 288 2.44 -1.37 10.18
C PHE A 288 2.16 0.06 9.67
N GLY A 289 2.03 0.23 8.36
CA GLY A 289 1.75 1.50 7.70
C GLY A 289 0.46 2.14 8.19
N ALA A 290 -0.60 1.37 8.40
CA ALA A 290 -1.87 1.85 8.95
C ALA A 290 -1.72 2.35 10.39
N TRP A 291 -1.08 1.57 11.26
CA TRP A 291 -0.77 2.00 12.62
C TRP A 291 0.11 3.25 12.65
N ASN A 292 1.20 3.27 11.87
CA ASN A 292 2.13 4.39 11.83
C ASN A 292 1.48 5.63 11.22
N GLY A 293 0.59 5.46 10.23
CA GLY A 293 -0.23 6.53 9.65
C GLY A 293 -1.11 7.19 10.70
N ASP A 294 -1.90 6.41 11.44
CA ASP A 294 -2.72 6.91 12.55
C ASP A 294 -1.86 7.60 13.63
N ARG A 295 -0.70 7.02 13.97
CA ARG A 295 0.24 7.61 14.92
C ARG A 295 0.72 8.99 14.46
N ARG A 296 1.14 9.12 13.20
CA ARG A 296 1.62 10.40 12.63
C ARG A 296 0.51 11.45 12.54
N LEU A 297 -0.70 11.05 12.14
CA LEU A 297 -1.84 11.96 12.10
C LEU A 297 -2.19 12.46 13.50
N ARG A 298 -2.19 11.58 14.52
CA ARG A 298 -2.41 11.98 15.91
C ARG A 298 -1.35 12.94 16.43
N ILE A 299 -0.07 12.71 16.10
CA ILE A 299 1.03 13.62 16.49
C ILE A 299 0.83 15.00 15.87
N ARG A 300 0.43 15.07 14.60
CA ARG A 300 0.32 16.35 13.87
C ARG A 300 -0.97 17.11 14.17
N TYR A 301 -2.10 16.42 14.30
CA TYR A 301 -3.42 17.05 14.40
C TYR A 301 -4.07 16.92 15.79
N GLY A 302 -3.54 16.10 16.69
CA GLY A 302 -4.06 15.94 18.05
C GLY A 302 -5.55 15.55 18.06
N GLU A 303 -6.35 16.28 18.84
CA GLU A 303 -7.78 16.06 19.01
C GLU A 303 -8.57 16.06 17.70
N ALA A 304 -8.15 16.87 16.71
CA ALA A 304 -8.78 16.90 15.41
C ALA A 304 -8.75 15.53 14.71
N PHE A 305 -7.65 14.80 14.83
CA PHE A 305 -7.56 13.45 14.32
C PHE A 305 -8.39 12.46 15.15
N ASP A 306 -8.45 12.62 16.47
CA ASP A 306 -9.23 11.73 17.33
C ASP A 306 -10.74 11.82 17.03
N ILE A 307 -11.24 13.02 16.69
CA ILE A 307 -12.61 13.22 16.21
C ILE A 307 -12.84 12.44 14.91
N VAL A 308 -11.99 12.62 13.88
CA VAL A 308 -12.11 11.90 12.60
C VAL A 308 -11.99 10.39 12.78
N LYS A 309 -11.06 9.96 13.63
CA LYS A 309 -10.86 8.55 13.97
C LYS A 309 -12.09 7.94 14.63
N SER A 310 -12.79 8.68 15.49
CA SER A 310 -14.02 8.20 16.15
C SER A 310 -15.17 7.96 15.17
N ARG A 311 -15.17 8.63 14.00
CA ARG A 311 -16.21 8.52 12.96
C ARG A 311 -15.85 7.56 11.83
N THR A 312 -14.64 7.01 11.82
CA THR A 312 -14.13 6.15 10.74
C THR A 312 -13.65 4.79 11.29
N SER A 313 -13.26 3.87 10.42
CA SER A 313 -12.80 2.52 10.79
C SER A 313 -11.65 2.06 9.90
N VAL A 314 -10.77 1.20 10.44
CA VAL A 314 -9.79 0.46 9.63
C VAL A 314 -10.48 -0.65 8.85
N LEU A 315 -11.40 -1.38 9.48
CA LEU A 315 -12.21 -2.41 8.84
C LEU A 315 -13.23 -1.77 7.89
N PRO A 316 -13.24 -2.16 6.59
CA PRO A 316 -14.21 -1.67 5.62
C PRO A 316 -15.65 -1.75 6.14
N PHE A 317 -16.43 -0.69 5.89
CA PHE A 317 -17.85 -0.56 6.21
C PHE A 317 -18.23 -0.58 7.70
N ALA A 318 -17.33 -0.98 8.61
CA ALA A 318 -17.68 -1.13 10.03
C ALA A 318 -18.21 0.19 10.65
N ALA A 319 -17.60 1.34 10.37
CA ALA A 319 -18.10 2.62 10.89
C ALA A 319 -19.48 3.01 10.32
N ILE A 320 -19.81 2.56 9.10
CA ILE A 320 -21.12 2.78 8.47
C ILE A 320 -22.17 1.90 9.14
N LEU A 321 -21.84 0.62 9.34
CA LEU A 321 -22.72 -0.35 10.02
C LEU A 321 -22.97 0.03 11.48
N ASP A 322 -21.94 0.52 12.18
CA ASP A 322 -22.05 1.07 13.54
C ASP A 322 -22.87 2.38 13.59
N GLY A 323 -23.14 2.99 12.43
CA GLY A 323 -23.83 4.27 12.34
C GLY A 323 -22.99 5.50 12.71
N ARG A 324 -21.69 5.35 13.02
CA ARG A 324 -20.74 6.45 13.31
C ARG A 324 -20.37 7.24 12.06
N GLN A 325 -20.34 6.57 10.90
CA GLN A 325 -20.18 7.17 9.58
C GLN A 325 -21.54 7.11 8.85
N LYS A 326 -21.96 8.22 8.25
CA LYS A 326 -23.22 8.27 7.49
C LYS A 326 -22.94 8.36 5.99
N LEU A 327 -23.77 7.69 5.20
CA LEU A 327 -23.77 7.84 3.75
C LEU A 327 -24.81 8.90 3.37
N PRO A 328 -24.42 10.06 2.82
CA PRO A 328 -25.37 11.04 2.31
C PRO A 328 -26.16 10.47 1.13
N LYS A 329 -27.34 11.01 0.81
CA LYS A 329 -28.19 10.48 -0.28
C LYS A 329 -27.49 10.47 -1.63
N ASP A 330 -26.55 11.38 -1.86
CA ASP A 330 -25.78 11.52 -3.08
C ASP A 330 -24.31 11.08 -2.92
N TYR A 331 -24.02 10.19 -1.98
CA TYR A 331 -22.67 9.63 -1.76
C TYR A 331 -22.04 9.06 -3.03
N TYR A 332 -22.85 8.53 -3.97
CA TYR A 332 -22.35 7.96 -5.23
C TYR A 332 -21.57 9.00 -6.07
N LYS A 333 -21.90 10.29 -5.94
CA LYS A 333 -21.15 11.38 -6.60
C LYS A 333 -19.71 11.49 -6.10
N GLU A 334 -19.41 10.98 -4.90
CA GLU A 334 -18.05 10.92 -4.38
C GLU A 334 -17.17 9.95 -5.20
N PHE A 335 -17.77 8.96 -5.86
CA PHE A 335 -17.09 7.92 -6.65
C PHE A 335 -17.11 8.17 -8.16
N ILE A 336 -17.91 9.12 -8.65
CA ILE A 336 -17.96 9.53 -10.07
C ILE A 336 -17.15 10.83 -10.26
N ARG A 337 -15.93 10.85 -9.72
CA ARG A 337 -15.02 12.01 -9.82
C ARG A 337 -13.87 11.70 -10.76
N LEU A 338 -13.27 12.74 -11.34
CA LEU A 338 -12.17 12.59 -12.30
C LEU A 338 -11.04 11.66 -11.80
N PRO A 339 -10.58 11.72 -10.53
CA PRO A 339 -9.55 10.79 -10.06
C PRO A 339 -9.95 9.32 -10.16
N TYR A 340 -11.22 8.96 -9.93
CA TYR A 340 -11.68 7.57 -10.08
C TYR A 340 -11.80 7.14 -11.54
N LEU A 341 -12.14 8.07 -12.45
CA LEU A 341 -12.09 7.79 -13.89
C LEU A 341 -10.65 7.55 -14.36
N VAL A 342 -9.69 8.34 -13.86
CA VAL A 342 -8.27 8.16 -14.11
C VAL A 342 -7.78 6.84 -13.53
N ILE A 343 -8.13 6.50 -12.29
CA ILE A 343 -7.79 5.21 -11.67
C ILE A 343 -8.35 4.05 -12.50
N THR A 344 -9.57 4.17 -13.01
CA THR A 344 -10.17 3.17 -13.90
C THR A 344 -9.30 2.98 -15.15
N GLY A 345 -8.94 4.06 -15.83
CA GLY A 345 -8.06 4.02 -17.01
C GLY A 345 -6.68 3.45 -16.69
N LEU A 346 -6.07 3.84 -15.57
CA LEU A 346 -4.78 3.33 -15.12
C LEU A 346 -4.85 1.83 -14.78
N THR A 347 -5.93 1.36 -14.16
CA THR A 347 -6.12 -0.05 -13.80
C THR A 347 -6.24 -0.92 -15.05
N LEU A 348 -7.06 -0.49 -16.01
CA LEU A 348 -7.17 -1.17 -17.31
C LEU A 348 -5.86 -1.11 -18.10
N GLY A 349 -5.19 0.05 -18.10
CA GLY A 349 -3.88 0.23 -18.71
C GLY A 349 -2.81 -0.69 -18.11
N ALA A 350 -2.75 -0.80 -16.78
CA ALA A 350 -1.83 -1.70 -16.09
C ALA A 350 -2.10 -3.17 -16.43
N TYR A 351 -3.38 -3.57 -16.53
CA TYR A 351 -3.75 -4.91 -16.97
C TYR A 351 -3.26 -5.20 -18.40
N LEU A 352 -3.52 -4.29 -19.34
CA LEU A 352 -3.10 -4.43 -20.74
C LEU A 352 -1.57 -4.36 -20.89
N ALA A 353 -0.89 -3.57 -20.07
CA ALA A 353 0.56 -3.43 -20.06
C ALA A 353 1.27 -4.55 -19.28
N HIS A 354 0.55 -5.47 -18.64
CA HIS A 354 1.15 -6.52 -17.83
C HIS A 354 2.20 -7.36 -18.58
N PRO A 355 2.00 -7.77 -19.85
CA PRO A 355 3.05 -8.43 -20.63
C PRO A 355 4.27 -7.54 -20.89
N LEU A 356 4.08 -6.23 -21.05
CA LEU A 356 5.19 -5.28 -21.25
C LEU A 356 6.01 -5.10 -19.96
N MET A 357 5.35 -5.06 -18.80
CA MET A 357 6.03 -5.01 -17.50
C MET A 357 6.89 -6.26 -17.29
N GLN A 358 6.38 -7.44 -17.64
CA GLN A 358 7.16 -8.69 -17.62
C GLN A 358 8.36 -8.62 -18.57
N ALA A 359 8.15 -8.20 -19.82
CA ALA A 359 9.22 -8.09 -20.80
C ALA A 359 10.30 -7.08 -20.41
N ALA A 360 9.92 -5.94 -19.80
CA ALA A 360 10.85 -4.93 -19.32
C ALA A 360 11.66 -5.45 -18.12
N SER A 361 11.01 -6.09 -17.15
CA SER A 361 11.63 -6.69 -15.97
C SER A 361 12.71 -7.72 -16.34
N LEU A 362 12.45 -8.55 -17.35
CA LEU A 362 13.39 -9.57 -17.82
C LEU A 362 14.68 -9.00 -18.43
N ARG A 363 14.67 -7.73 -18.90
CA ARG A 363 15.88 -7.07 -19.44
C ARG A 363 16.87 -6.67 -18.34
N LEU A 364 16.41 -6.58 -17.10
CA LEU A 364 17.25 -6.19 -15.96
C LEU A 364 18.07 -7.36 -15.42
N HIS A 365 17.64 -8.60 -15.69
CA HIS A 365 18.32 -9.82 -15.20
C HIS A 365 18.53 -9.83 -13.68
N TRP A 366 17.55 -9.28 -12.96
CA TRP A 366 17.47 -9.27 -11.49
C TRP A 366 16.62 -10.41 -10.96
#